data_AF-A0A9R1PWF4-F1
#
_entry.id   AF-A0A9R1PWF4-F1
#
_cell.length_a   1.000
_cell.length_b   1.000
_cell.length_c   1.000
_cell.angle_alpha   90.00
_cell.angle_beta   90.00
_cell.angle_gamma   90.00
#
_symmetry.space_group_name_H-M   'P 1'
#
loop_
_entity.id
_entity.type
_entity.pdbx_description
1 polymer ?
#
loop_
_entity_poly.entity_id
_entity_poly.type
_entity_poly.pdbx_seq_one_letter_code
_entity_poly.pdbx_strand_id
1 'polypeptide(L)' 'MDADHGELTITTGDGTTTVTARFIKGVDKRATITKGWSDFFRRTHMNEGQAYAFGFKCTSKGLHLIVYSI' A
#
# COMPACT_ATOMS: atom_id res chain seq x y z
N MET A 1 9.69 15.56 15.54
CA MET A 1 8.34 15.71 14.98
C MET A 1 7.82 14.30 14.80
N ASP A 2 6.81 13.89 15.56
CA ASP A 2 6.23 12.55 15.41
C ASP A 2 5.58 12.45 14.05
N ALA A 3 5.99 11.47 13.26
CA ALA A 3 5.33 11.20 11.99
C ALA A 3 3.95 10.60 12.28
N ASP A 4 2.92 11.14 11.65
CA ASP A 4 1.57 10.58 11.78
C ASP A 4 1.58 9.16 11.19
N HIS A 5 1.20 8.20 12.04
CA HIS A 5 1.28 6.77 11.75
C HIS A 5 -0.13 6.21 11.65
N GLY A 6 -0.50 5.77 10.45
CA GLY A 6 -1.79 5.13 10.18
C GLY A 6 -1.62 3.69 9.72
N GLU A 7 -2.74 2.98 9.71
CA GLU A 7 -2.88 1.71 8.99
C GLU A 7 -3.41 1.99 7.57
N LEU A 8 -2.93 1.22 6.60
CA LEU A 8 -3.34 1.27 5.21
C LEU A 8 -3.64 -0.14 4.74
N THR A 9 -4.89 -0.38 4.38
CA THR A 9 -5.25 -1.61 3.66
C THR A 9 -4.68 -1.55 2.25
N ILE A 10 -4.06 -2.63 1.79
CA ILE A 10 -3.53 -2.79 0.44
C ILE A 10 -4.16 -4.04 -0.17
N THR A 11 -4.75 -3.90 -1.36
CA THR A 11 -5.40 -5.01 -2.06
C THR A 11 -4.95 -5.07 -3.52
N THR A 12 -4.83 -6.27 -4.09
CA THR A 12 -4.63 -6.42 -5.54
C THR A 12 -5.87 -6.01 -6.32
N GLY A 13 -5.71 -5.57 -7.57
CA GLY A 13 -6.82 -5.16 -8.43
C GLY A 13 -7.89 -6.23 -8.63
N ASP A 14 -7.50 -7.50 -8.59
CA ASP A 14 -8.37 -8.68 -8.67
C ASP A 14 -8.98 -9.10 -7.31
N GLY A 15 -8.61 -8.43 -6.22
CA GLY A 15 -9.08 -8.71 -4.86
C GLY A 15 -8.51 -9.95 -4.19
N THR A 16 -7.62 -10.71 -4.83
CA THR A 16 -7.14 -12.01 -4.33
C THR A 16 -6.21 -11.89 -3.12
N THR A 17 -5.44 -10.81 -3.02
CA THR A 17 -4.53 -10.55 -1.91
C THR A 17 -4.88 -9.25 -1.22
N THR A 18 -5.05 -9.29 0.10
CA THR A 18 -5.21 -8.11 0.94
C THR A 18 -4.31 -8.19 2.16
N VAL A 19 -3.63 -7.10 2.48
CA VAL A 19 -2.85 -6.95 3.72
C VAL A 19 -3.13 -5.61 4.39
N THR A 20 -2.85 -5.53 5.68
CA THR A 20 -2.74 -4.25 6.39
C THR A 20 -1.26 -3.86 6.46
N ALA A 21 -0.95 -2.64 6.04
CA ALA A 21 0.39 -2.09 6.10
C ALA A 21 0.46 -0.82 6.95
N ARG A 22 1.65 -0.53 7.49
CA ARG A 22 1.90 0.74 8.19
C ARG A 22 2.18 1.83 7.15
N PHE A 23 1.41 2.91 7.22
CA PHE A 23 1.54 4.08 6.38
C PHE A 23 2.03 5.27 7.21
N ILE A 24 3.09 5.90 6.75
CA ILE A 24 3.73 7.02 7.43
C ILE A 24 3.66 8.21 6.48
N LYS A 25 2.94 9.25 6.88
CA LYS A 25 2.92 10.51 6.13
C LYS A 25 4.13 11.34 6.55
N GLY A 26 5.10 11.47 5.65
CA GLY A 26 6.26 12.32 5.86
C GLY A 26 5.89 13.80 5.81
N VAL A 27 6.72 14.62 6.47
CA VAL A 27 6.60 16.09 6.42
C VAL A 27 7.12 16.67 5.09
N ASP A 28 7.84 15.85 4.33
CA ASP A 28 8.57 16.20 3.10
C ASP A 28 7.79 15.87 1.81
N LYS A 29 6.45 15.96 1.84
CA LYS A 29 5.53 15.57 0.73
C LYS A 29 5.69 14.12 0.26
N ARG A 30 6.40 13.28 1.03
CA ARG A 30 6.53 11.85 0.79
C ARG A 30 5.63 11.08 1.75
N ALA A 31 5.28 9.87 1.35
CA ALA A 31 4.68 8.91 2.25
C ALA A 31 5.37 7.56 2.08
N THR A 32 5.54 6.84 3.19
CA THR A 32 6.25 5.57 3.21
C THR A 32 5.32 4.48 3.70
N ILE A 33 5.24 3.39 2.94
CA ILE A 33 4.58 2.16 3.34
C ILE A 33 5.67 1.22 3.86
N THR A 34 5.52 0.71 5.08
CA THR A 34 6.56 -0.09 5.74
C THR A 34 6.06 -1.50 6.07
N LYS A 35 5.82 -1.79 7.36
CA LYS A 35 5.35 -3.11 7.84
C LYS A 35 4.14 -3.54 6.99
N GLY A 36 4.14 -4.77 6.47
CA GLY A 36 3.08 -5.30 5.60
C GLY A 36 3.37 -5.19 4.10
N TRP A 37 4.18 -4.23 3.65
CA TRP A 37 4.53 -4.11 2.22
C TRP A 37 5.34 -5.30 1.71
N SER A 38 6.34 -5.76 2.47
CA SER A 38 7.15 -6.92 2.08
C SER A 38 6.35 -8.23 2.07
N ASP A 39 5.32 -8.34 2.90
CA ASP A 39 4.40 -9.47 2.89
C ASP A 39 3.50 -9.44 1.65
N PHE A 40 2.94 -8.26 1.33
CA PHE A 40 2.20 -8.05 0.08
C PHE A 40 3.03 -8.44 -1.14
N PHE A 41 4.23 -7.86 -1.27
CA PHE A 41 5.15 -8.10 -2.39
C PHE A 41 5.42 -9.59 -2.62
N ARG A 42 5.66 -10.35 -1.54
CA ARG A 42 5.89 -11.80 -1.62
C ARG A 42 4.64 -12.58 -2.04
N ARG A 43 3.47 -12.24 -1.49
CA ARG A 43 2.20 -12.93 -1.77
C ARG A 43 1.70 -12.67 -3.19
N THR A 44 1.96 -11.49 -3.74
CA THR A 44 1.53 -11.10 -5.08
C THR A 44 2.55 -11.44 -6.16
N HIS A 45 3.65 -12.08 -5.80
CA HIS A 45 4.75 -12.41 -6.72
C HIS A 45 5.18 -11.20 -7.57
N MET A 46 5.22 -10.02 -6.96
CA MET A 46 5.69 -8.82 -7.66
C MET A 46 7.17 -8.99 -7.99
N ASN A 47 7.58 -8.55 -9.17
CA ASN A 47 8.96 -8.69 -9.62
C ASN A 47 9.61 -7.33 -9.85
N GLU A 48 10.89 -7.26 -9.53
CA GLU A 48 11.71 -6.11 -9.85
C GLU A 48 11.73 -5.86 -11.37
N GLY A 49 11.68 -4.59 -11.77
CA GLY A 49 11.63 -4.20 -13.19
C GLY A 49 10.23 -4.22 -13.80
N GLN A 50 9.22 -4.78 -13.13
CA GLN A 50 7.83 -4.67 -13.58
C GLN A 50 7.19 -3.36 -13.11
N ALA A 51 6.27 -2.84 -13.94
CA ALA A 51 5.49 -1.66 -13.62
C ALA A 51 4.14 -2.07 -13.00
N TYR A 52 3.71 -1.32 -12.00
CA TYR A 52 2.43 -1.52 -11.32
C TYR A 52 1.72 -0.18 -11.17
N ALA A 53 0.40 -0.17 -11.30
CA ALA A 53 -0.41 1.01 -11.07
C ALA A 53 -0.95 1.02 -9.64
N PHE A 54 -0.92 2.20 -9.02
CA PHE A 54 -1.33 2.40 -7.62
C PHE A 54 -2.55 3.33 -7.58
N GLY A 55 -3.69 2.80 -7.13
CA GLY A 55 -4.92 3.55 -6.97
C GLY A 55 -5.24 3.77 -5.49
N PHE A 56 -5.28 5.02 -5.03
CA PHE A 56 -5.76 5.35 -3.70
C PHE A 56 -7.27 5.61 -3.71
N LYS A 57 -7.98 5.01 -2.77
CA LYS A 57 -9.41 5.22 -2.55
C LYS A 57 -9.67 5.60 -1.10
N CYS A 58 -10.39 6.69 -0.88
CA CYS A 58 -10.96 6.98 0.44
C CYS A 58 -12.23 6.15 0.64
N THR A 59 -12.29 5.43 1.75
CA THR A 59 -13.47 4.67 2.17
C THR A 59 -13.97 5.22 3.51
N SER A 60 -15.17 4.82 3.93
CA SER A 60 -15.66 5.14 5.29
C SER A 60 -14.77 4.58 6.40
N LYS A 61 -13.93 3.59 6.09
CA LYS A 61 -12.98 2.97 7.02
C LYS A 61 -11.57 3.56 6.94
N GLY A 62 -11.36 4.57 6.09
CA GLY A 62 -10.06 5.21 5.87
C GLY A 62 -9.49 4.98 4.48
N LEU A 63 -8.19 5.24 4.34
CA LEU A 63 -7.46 5.14 3.08
C LEU A 63 -7.24 3.67 2.70
N HIS A 64 -7.46 3.35 1.43
CA HIS A 64 -7.24 2.02 0.85
C HIS A 64 -6.41 2.16 -0.42
N LEU A 65 -5.33 1.40 -0.52
CA LEU A 65 -4.50 1.30 -1.72
C LEU A 65 -4.88 0.04 -2.52
N ILE A 66 -5.10 0.20 -3.82
CA ILE A 66 -5.30 -0.90 -4.76
C ILE A 66 -4.11 -0.94 -5.71
N VAL A 67 -3.51 -2.11 -5.89
CA VAL A 67 -2.35 -2.33 -6.76
C VAL A 67 -2.74 -3.17 -7.96
N TYR A 68 -2.54 -2.65 -9.17
CA TYR A 68 -2.83 -3.33 -10.43
C TYR A 68 -1.53 -3.72 -11.12
N SER A 69 -1.48 -4.95 -11.65
CA SER A 69 -0.49 -5.31 -12.67
C SER A 69 -0.88 -4.64 -13.98
N ILE A 70 0.12 -4.19 -14.74
CA ILE A 70 -0.03 -3.60 -16.08
C ILE A 70 0.27 -4.67 -17.13
#